data_AF-A0A087FWC6-F1
#
_entry.id   AF-A0A087FWC6-F1
#
_cell.length_a   1.000
_cell.length_b   1.000
_cell.length_c   1.000
_cell.angle_alpha   90.00
_cell.angle_beta   90.00
_cell.angle_gamma   90.00
#
_symmetry.space_group_name_H-M   'P 1'
#
loop_
_entity.id
_entity.type
_entity.pdbx_description
1 polymer ?
#
loop_
_entity_poly.entity_id
_entity_poly.type
_entity_poly.pdbx_seq_one_letter_code
_entity_poly.pdbx_strand_id
1 'polypeptide(L)'
;MNKLTDMADIPFTHIPQDVYETAAQWIERHVEYHTVCAFVLWSFGFTHARFLGKPTPPKKSQLAVFVVLSIILRSNGSVLFSVLRLLSKPPYQTEDAHDMVPLSVWLMAQMGDDIGAGLYVWSRNLLPLVIDKNKCKPESTDLVLQFIEKIVWYPNSRDIIL
;
A
#
# COMPACT_ATOMS: atom_id res chain seq x y z
N MET A 1 11.16 16.23 5.53
CA MET A 1 11.18 14.77 5.27
C MET A 1 9.73 14.30 5.24
N ASN A 2 9.30 13.66 4.16
CA ASN A 2 7.93 13.18 4.03
C ASN A 2 7.81 11.87 4.80
N LYS A 3 6.96 11.86 5.83
CA LYS A 3 6.70 10.69 6.69
C LYS A 3 6.30 9.47 5.87
N LEU A 4 5.60 9.70 4.75
CA LEU A 4 5.24 8.66 3.78
C LEU A 4 6.45 8.01 3.10
N THR A 5 7.44 8.81 2.69
CA THR A 5 8.66 8.32 2.02
C THR A 5 9.47 7.46 2.97
N ASP A 6 9.67 7.94 4.20
CA ASP A 6 10.34 7.15 5.24
C ASP A 6 9.58 5.83 5.48
N MET A 7 8.25 5.86 5.63
CA MET A 7 7.43 4.66 5.81
C MET A 7 7.49 3.67 4.63
N ALA A 8 7.59 4.18 3.40
CA ALA A 8 7.66 3.34 2.20
C ALA A 8 9.04 2.70 2.02
N ASP A 9 10.10 3.37 2.48
CA ASP A 9 11.50 2.97 2.27
C ASP A 9 12.10 2.15 3.43
N ILE A 10 11.55 2.27 4.65
CA ILE A 10 11.97 1.53 5.85
C ILE A 10 12.15 0.00 5.65
N PRO A 11 11.35 -0.73 4.85
CA PRO A 11 11.59 -2.15 4.62
C PRO A 11 12.85 -2.46 3.79
N PHE A 12 13.31 -1.52 2.95
CA PHE A 12 14.31 -1.77 1.91
C PHE A 12 15.66 -1.11 2.15
N THR A 13 15.78 -0.13 3.03
CA THR A 13 17.06 0.49 3.39
C THR A 13 18.14 -0.50 3.81
N HIS A 14 17.76 -1.71 4.22
CA HIS A 14 18.65 -2.78 4.68
C HIS A 14 18.65 -4.02 3.78
N ILE A 15 17.96 -3.99 2.64
CA ILE A 15 17.90 -5.12 1.70
C ILE A 15 18.78 -4.77 0.49
N PRO A 16 19.84 -5.56 0.22
CA PRO A 16 20.63 -5.37 -0.99
C PRO A 16 19.79 -5.49 -2.26
N GLN A 17 20.06 -4.66 -3.25
CA GLN A 17 19.31 -4.63 -4.51
C GLN A 17 19.24 -6.00 -5.19
N ASP A 18 20.36 -6.73 -5.23
CA ASP A 18 20.43 -8.07 -5.82
C ASP A 18 19.47 -9.07 -5.14
N VAL A 19 19.30 -8.94 -3.82
CA VAL A 19 18.39 -9.79 -3.03
C VAL A 19 16.93 -9.45 -3.36
N TYR A 20 16.62 -8.16 -3.47
CA TYR A 20 15.31 -7.69 -3.90
C TYR A 20 14.95 -8.22 -5.29
N GLU A 21 15.83 -8.04 -6.27
CA GLU A 21 15.59 -8.43 -7.67
C GLU A 21 15.47 -9.95 -7.81
N THR A 22 16.35 -10.70 -7.14
CA THR A 22 16.28 -12.17 -7.14
C THR A 22 14.96 -12.66 -6.54
N ALA A 23 14.53 -12.08 -5.43
CA ALA A 23 13.27 -12.44 -4.78
C ALA A 23 12.06 -12.10 -5.65
N ALA A 24 12.03 -10.90 -6.24
CA ALA A 24 10.98 -10.45 -7.15
C ALA A 24 10.83 -11.40 -8.35
N GLN A 25 11.94 -11.70 -9.02
CA GLN A 25 11.96 -12.62 -10.16
C GLN A 25 11.52 -14.03 -9.78
N TRP A 26 11.93 -14.52 -8.62
CA TRP A 26 11.54 -15.84 -8.15
C TRP A 26 10.03 -15.92 -7.90
N ILE A 27 9.46 -14.91 -7.23
CA ILE A 27 8.01 -14.84 -6.97
C ILE A 27 7.24 -14.80 -8.28
N GLU A 28 7.63 -13.93 -9.21
CA GLU A 28 6.95 -13.77 -10.49
C GLU A 28 6.96 -15.05 -11.33
N ARG A 29 8.08 -15.80 -11.33
CA ARG A 29 8.22 -17.01 -12.14
C ARG A 29 7.61 -18.25 -11.52
N HIS A 30 7.59 -18.36 -10.20
CA HIS A 30 7.31 -19.63 -9.51
C HIS A 30 6.05 -19.61 -8.65
N VAL A 31 5.48 -18.45 -8.34
CA VAL A 31 4.29 -18.36 -7.49
C VAL A 31 3.07 -18.07 -8.34
N GLU A 32 2.06 -18.92 -8.24
CA GLU A 32 0.79 -18.72 -8.94
C GLU A 32 0.11 -17.42 -8.52
N TYR A 33 -0.51 -16.73 -9.48
CA TYR A 33 -1.17 -15.44 -9.26
C TYR A 33 -2.21 -15.46 -8.13
N HIS A 34 -3.01 -16.53 -8.03
CA HIS A 34 -3.99 -16.68 -6.95
C HIS A 34 -3.32 -16.73 -5.57
N THR A 35 -2.17 -17.42 -5.46
CA THR A 35 -1.40 -17.51 -4.21
C THR A 35 -0.83 -16.16 -3.80
N VAL A 36 -0.35 -15.37 -4.77
CA VAL A 36 0.08 -13.99 -4.55
C VAL A 36 -1.08 -13.15 -4.02
N CYS A 37 -2.25 -13.21 -4.66
CA CYS A 37 -3.44 -12.47 -4.22
C CYS A 37 -3.90 -12.88 -2.81
N ALA A 38 -3.92 -14.18 -2.52
CA ALA A 38 -4.27 -14.71 -1.21
C ALA A 38 -3.28 -14.24 -0.13
N PHE A 39 -1.99 -14.22 -0.42
CA PHE A 39 -0.97 -13.70 0.48
C PHE A 39 -1.18 -12.21 0.80
N VAL A 40 -1.46 -11.39 -0.22
CA VAL A 40 -1.71 -9.95 0.00
C VAL A 40 -2.96 -9.74 0.86
N LEU A 41 -4.04 -10.47 0.60
CA LEU A 41 -5.26 -10.39 1.41
C LEU A 41 -5.06 -10.86 2.85
N TRP A 42 -4.34 -11.96 3.03
CA TRP A 42 -3.98 -12.45 4.35
C TRP A 42 -3.13 -11.42 5.11
N SER A 43 -2.14 -10.81 4.44
CA SER A 43 -1.29 -9.77 5.02
C SER A 43 -2.10 -8.53 5.42
N PHE A 44 -3.13 -8.20 4.65
CA PHE A 44 -4.06 -7.11 4.97
C PHE A 44 -4.90 -7.42 6.21
N GLY A 45 -5.53 -8.60 6.26
CA GLY A 45 -6.31 -9.05 7.41
C GLY A 45 -5.46 -9.15 8.68
N PHE A 46 -4.22 -9.62 8.55
CA PHE A 46 -3.23 -9.65 9.61
C PHE A 46 -2.91 -8.23 10.13
N THR A 47 -2.66 -7.29 9.22
CA THR A 47 -2.31 -5.91 9.60
C THR A 47 -3.50 -5.18 10.22
N HIS A 48 -4.71 -5.41 9.71
CA HIS A 48 -5.94 -4.90 10.31
C HIS A 48 -6.14 -5.43 11.73
N ALA A 49 -6.02 -6.75 11.92
CA ALA A 49 -6.14 -7.37 13.24
C ALA A 49 -5.14 -6.77 14.25
N ARG A 50 -3.93 -6.44 13.80
CA ARG A 50 -2.93 -5.74 14.62
C ARG A 50 -3.38 -4.33 15.01
N PHE A 51 -3.90 -3.53 14.08
CA PHE A 51 -4.38 -2.18 14.38
C PHE A 51 -5.50 -2.20 15.43
N LEU A 52 -6.33 -3.24 15.39
CA LEU A 52 -7.37 -3.51 16.40
C LEU A 52 -6.83 -4.11 17.71
N GLY A 53 -5.51 -4.21 17.90
CA GLY A 53 -4.88 -4.74 19.12
C GLY A 53 -5.02 -6.25 19.32
N LYS A 54 -5.37 -7.02 18.27
CA LYS A 54 -5.55 -8.48 18.38
C LYS A 54 -4.20 -9.21 18.43
N PRO A 55 -4.15 -10.43 19.01
CA PRO A 55 -2.92 -11.23 19.06
C PRO A 55 -2.39 -11.48 17.65
N THR A 56 -1.10 -11.17 17.45
CA THR A 56 -0.43 -11.27 16.15
C THR A 56 0.89 -12.04 16.26
N PRO A 57 1.35 -12.72 15.19
CA PRO A 57 2.65 -13.39 15.14
C PRO A 57 3.83 -12.47 15.55
N PRO A 58 4.95 -13.06 16.02
CA PRO A 58 6.07 -12.34 16.66
C PRO A 58 6.72 -11.28 15.75
N LYS A 59 7.17 -10.15 16.32
CA LYS A 59 7.68 -8.95 15.63
C LYS A 59 8.61 -9.21 14.43
N LYS A 60 9.53 -10.19 14.52
CA LYS A 60 10.46 -10.54 13.43
C LYS A 60 9.74 -11.08 12.18
N SER A 61 8.72 -11.91 12.36
CA SER A 61 7.89 -12.41 11.25
C SER A 61 7.06 -11.30 10.60
N GLN A 62 6.76 -10.23 11.33
CA GLN A 62 5.96 -9.11 10.82
C GLN A 62 6.75 -8.28 9.81
N LEU A 63 8.01 -7.95 10.11
CA LEU A 63 8.88 -7.25 9.17
C LEU A 63 9.06 -8.06 7.89
N ALA A 64 9.25 -9.38 8.01
CA ALA A 64 9.32 -10.26 6.85
C ALA A 64 8.05 -10.21 5.98
N VAL A 65 6.86 -10.18 6.59
CA VAL A 65 5.59 -10.02 5.85
C VAL A 65 5.55 -8.69 5.10
N PHE A 66 5.91 -7.57 5.73
CA PHE A 66 5.94 -6.27 5.05
C PHE A 66 6.98 -6.20 3.93
N VAL A 67 8.14 -6.84 4.09
CA VAL A 67 9.16 -6.96 3.04
C VAL A 67 8.63 -7.75 1.84
N VAL A 68 8.09 -8.96 2.07
CA VAL A 68 7.55 -9.78 0.98
C VAL A 68 6.38 -9.09 0.29
N LEU A 69 5.49 -8.48 1.07
CA LEU A 69 4.35 -7.73 0.55
C LEU A 69 4.81 -6.57 -0.33
N SER A 70 5.80 -5.80 0.10
CA SER A 70 6.31 -4.67 -0.68
C SER A 70 7.09 -5.11 -1.92
N ILE A 71 7.81 -6.25 -1.88
CA ILE A 71 8.40 -6.86 -3.09
C ILE A 71 7.31 -7.17 -4.11
N ILE A 72 6.26 -7.88 -3.69
CA ILE A 72 5.12 -8.25 -4.56
C ILE A 72 4.46 -7.02 -5.19
N LEU A 73 4.23 -5.98 -4.39
CA LEU A 73 3.54 -4.77 -4.86
C LEU A 73 4.38 -3.94 -5.82
N ARG A 74 5.71 -3.86 -5.59
CA ARG A 74 6.64 -3.15 -6.49
C ARG A 74 6.93 -3.92 -7.77
N SER A 75 6.95 -5.25 -7.71
CA SER A 75 7.25 -6.09 -8.87
C SER A 75 6.02 -6.36 -9.75
N ASN A 76 4.80 -6.25 -9.19
CA ASN A 76 3.58 -6.58 -9.92
C ASN A 76 2.40 -5.66 -9.55
N GLY A 77 2.27 -4.54 -10.26
CA GLY A 77 1.19 -3.56 -10.06
C GLY A 77 -0.22 -4.12 -10.27
N SER A 78 -0.39 -5.19 -11.07
CA SER A 78 -1.72 -5.79 -11.33
C SER A 78 -2.36 -6.42 -10.09
N VAL A 79 -1.54 -6.92 -9.17
CA VAL A 79 -1.97 -7.49 -7.90
C VAL A 79 -2.61 -6.41 -7.02
N LEU A 80 -2.05 -5.19 -7.01
CA LEU A 80 -2.60 -4.12 -6.21
C LEU A 80 -3.98 -3.68 -6.74
N PHE A 81 -4.20 -3.61 -8.05
CA PHE A 81 -5.52 -3.30 -8.59
C PHE A 81 -6.59 -4.29 -8.12
N SER A 82 -6.26 -5.59 -8.08
CA SER A 82 -7.17 -6.63 -7.61
C SER A 82 -7.45 -6.50 -6.12
N VAL A 83 -6.42 -6.23 -5.32
CA VAL A 83 -6.51 -6.08 -3.86
C VAL A 83 -7.28 -4.82 -3.49
N LEU A 84 -6.96 -3.67 -4.07
CA LEU A 84 -7.64 -2.41 -3.80
C LEU A 84 -9.12 -2.46 -4.19
N ARG A 85 -9.45 -3.09 -5.31
CA ARG A 85 -10.86 -3.31 -5.69
C ARG A 85 -11.60 -4.15 -4.65
N LEU A 86 -10.91 -5.05 -3.96
CA LEU A 86 -11.46 -5.86 -2.88
C LEU A 86 -11.55 -5.08 -1.56
N LEU A 87 -10.63 -4.14 -1.31
CA LEU A 87 -10.70 -3.18 -0.20
C LEU A 87 -11.78 -2.11 -0.41
N SER A 88 -12.15 -1.81 -1.65
CA SER A 88 -13.29 -0.94 -1.97
C SER A 88 -14.66 -1.59 -1.71
N LYS A 89 -14.73 -2.80 -1.15
CA LYS A 89 -15.98 -3.51 -0.84
C LYS A 89 -16.18 -3.65 0.68
N PRO A 90 -17.44 -3.68 1.17
CA PRO A 90 -17.73 -4.03 2.56
C PRO A 90 -17.15 -5.42 2.89
N PRO A 91 -16.54 -5.64 4.07
CA PRO A 91 -16.62 -4.84 5.30
C PRO A 91 -15.51 -3.78 5.48
N TYR A 92 -14.64 -3.52 4.51
CA TYR A 92 -13.51 -2.59 4.68
C TYR A 92 -13.89 -1.10 4.58
N GLN A 93 -15.16 -0.81 4.27
CA GLN A 93 -15.76 0.52 4.23
C GLN A 93 -16.58 0.89 5.49
N THR A 94 -16.60 0.03 6.52
CA THR A 94 -17.33 0.33 7.77
C THR A 94 -16.60 1.38 8.61
N GLU A 95 -17.19 1.80 9.74
CA GLU A 95 -16.71 2.88 10.63
C GLU A 95 -15.23 2.76 11.04
N ASP A 96 -14.64 1.57 10.98
CA ASP A 96 -13.20 1.29 11.19
C ASP A 96 -12.28 1.72 10.03
N ALA A 97 -12.83 2.26 8.93
CA ALA A 97 -12.08 2.66 7.73
C ALA A 97 -10.99 3.71 8.02
N HIS A 98 -11.11 4.47 9.11
CA HIS A 98 -10.12 5.50 9.52
C HIS A 98 -8.77 4.89 9.87
N ASP A 99 -8.78 3.76 10.55
CA ASP A 99 -7.55 3.10 11.00
C ASP A 99 -6.86 2.37 9.84
N MET A 100 -7.57 2.24 8.71
CA MET A 100 -7.10 1.60 7.49
C MET A 100 -6.51 2.57 6.46
N VAL A 101 -6.69 3.89 6.67
CA VAL A 101 -6.11 4.92 5.79
C VAL A 101 -4.58 4.83 5.73
N PRO A 102 -3.84 4.76 6.85
CA PRO A 102 -2.37 4.68 6.80
C PRO A 102 -1.87 3.43 6.07
N LEU A 103 -2.54 2.28 6.27
CA LEU A 103 -2.21 1.04 5.59
C LEU A 103 -2.49 1.12 4.08
N SER A 104 -3.63 1.71 3.71
CA SER A 104 -4.02 1.89 2.31
C SER A 104 -3.05 2.83 1.59
N VAL A 105 -2.70 3.95 2.21
CA VAL A 105 -1.69 4.88 1.72
C VAL A 105 -0.33 4.21 1.58
N TRP A 106 0.08 3.38 2.56
CA TRP A 106 1.34 2.62 2.49
C TRP A 106 1.36 1.61 1.34
N LEU A 107 0.29 0.83 1.15
CA LEU A 107 0.17 -0.12 0.04
C LEU A 107 0.29 0.58 -1.32
N MET A 108 -0.40 1.71 -1.47
CA MET A 108 -0.36 2.50 -2.70
C MET A 108 1.01 3.12 -2.93
N ALA A 109 1.72 3.51 -1.87
CA ALA A 109 3.07 4.05 -1.97
C ALA A 109 4.10 3.03 -2.48
N GLN A 110 3.78 1.73 -2.44
CA GLN A 110 4.60 0.66 -3.01
C GLN A 110 4.43 0.48 -4.53
N MET A 111 3.49 1.17 -5.20
CA MET A 111 3.22 1.02 -6.65
C MET A 111 4.34 1.51 -7.58
N GLY A 112 5.43 2.05 -7.03
CA GLY A 112 6.50 2.62 -7.84
C GLY A 112 5.99 3.80 -8.67
N ASP A 113 6.31 3.77 -9.96
CA ASP A 113 6.33 4.93 -10.84
C ASP A 113 5.06 5.07 -11.72
N ASP A 114 4.08 4.19 -11.57
CA ASP A 114 2.81 4.24 -12.30
C ASP A 114 1.87 5.31 -11.71
N ILE A 115 2.11 6.56 -12.14
CA ILE A 115 1.32 7.75 -11.78
C ILE A 115 -0.17 7.54 -12.05
N GLY A 116 -0.51 6.96 -13.21
CA GLY A 116 -1.91 6.81 -13.64
C GLY A 116 -2.68 5.84 -12.75
N ALA A 117 -2.08 4.69 -12.46
CA ALA A 117 -2.64 3.74 -11.51
C ALA A 117 -2.76 4.33 -10.10
N GLY A 118 -1.72 5.03 -9.63
CA GLY A 118 -1.72 5.71 -8.33
C GLY A 118 -2.86 6.72 -8.19
N LEU A 119 -3.07 7.57 -9.21
CA LEU A 119 -4.12 8.59 -9.23
C LEU A 119 -5.53 7.98 -9.28
N TYR A 120 -5.71 6.96 -10.13
CA TYR A 120 -6.98 6.23 -10.23
C TYR A 120 -7.38 5.63 -8.88
N VAL A 121 -6.42 4.98 -8.22
CA VAL A 121 -6.64 4.35 -6.92
C VAL A 121 -6.92 5.38 -5.83
N TRP A 122 -6.18 6.49 -5.80
CA TRP A 122 -6.37 7.58 -4.84
C TRP A 122 -7.78 8.18 -4.95
N SER A 123 -8.22 8.51 -6.16
CA SER A 123 -9.54 9.11 -6.39
C SER A 123 -10.70 8.19 -6.01
N ARG A 124 -10.53 6.87 -6.17
CA ARG A 124 -11.54 5.86 -5.83
C ARG A 124 -11.59 5.53 -4.33
N ASN A 125 -10.45 5.52 -3.64
CA ASN A 125 -10.35 4.94 -2.30
C ASN A 125 -10.05 5.95 -1.19
N LEU A 126 -9.22 6.97 -1.46
CA LEU A 126 -8.75 7.92 -0.45
C LEU A 126 -9.48 9.25 -0.50
N LEU A 127 -9.74 9.76 -1.71
CA LEU A 127 -10.45 11.02 -1.90
C LEU A 127 -11.85 11.04 -1.23
N PRO A 128 -12.69 9.99 -1.32
CA PRO A 128 -13.99 9.99 -0.65
C PRO A 128 -13.89 10.09 0.88
N LEU A 129 -12.79 9.60 1.46
CA LEU A 129 -12.55 9.66 2.91
C LEU A 129 -12.17 11.08 3.34
N VAL A 130 -11.41 11.81 2.52
CA VAL A 130 -10.98 13.19 2.81
C VAL A 130 -12.11 14.21 2.62
N ILE A 131 -13.00 14.00 1.64
CA ILE A 131 -14.12 14.91 1.36
C ILE A 131 -15.14 14.88 2.50
N ASP A 132 -15.39 13.70 3.09
CA ASP A 132 -16.29 13.55 4.22
C ASP A 132 -15.55 13.83 5.53
N LYS A 133 -15.69 15.06 6.04
CA LYS A 133 -14.99 15.52 7.26
C LYS A 133 -15.26 14.68 8.51
N ASN A 134 -16.37 13.94 8.55
CA ASN A 134 -16.67 13.03 9.64
C ASN A 134 -15.95 11.69 9.51
N LYS A 135 -15.28 11.45 8.37
CA LYS A 135 -14.65 10.19 8.00
C LYS A 135 -13.13 10.23 7.85
N CYS A 136 -12.44 11.28 8.29
CA CYS A 136 -10.98 11.25 8.29
C CYS A 136 -10.39 12.02 9.47
N LYS A 137 -9.46 11.37 10.18
CA LYS A 137 -8.64 12.03 11.19
C LYS A 137 -7.69 13.03 10.49
N PRO A 138 -7.34 14.16 11.12
CA PRO A 138 -6.39 15.13 10.54
C PRO A 138 -5.05 14.49 10.14
N GLU A 139 -4.53 13.55 10.94
CA GLU A 139 -3.30 12.82 10.64
C GLU A 139 -3.42 11.92 9.40
N SER A 140 -4.57 11.28 9.21
CA SER A 140 -4.85 10.46 8.03
C SER A 140 -5.03 11.34 6.78
N THR A 141 -5.63 12.52 6.93
CA THR A 141 -5.76 13.50 5.85
C THR A 141 -4.39 13.98 5.37
N ASP A 142 -3.49 14.30 6.31
CA ASP A 142 -2.11 14.67 6.00
C ASP A 142 -1.37 13.58 5.22
N LEU A 143 -1.51 12.30 5.62
CA LEU A 143 -0.94 11.18 4.87
C LEU A 143 -1.50 11.05 3.44
N VAL A 144 -2.80 11.27 3.26
CA VAL A 144 -3.43 11.25 1.94
C VAL A 144 -2.94 12.40 1.06
N LEU A 145 -2.68 13.57 1.66
CA LEU A 145 -2.12 14.72 0.97
C LEU A 145 -0.63 14.52 0.61
N GLN A 146 0.17 13.95 1.51
CA GLN A 146 1.55 13.59 1.20
C GLN A 146 1.65 12.57 0.05
N PHE A 147 0.65 11.69 -0.09
CA PHE A 147 0.60 10.74 -1.20
C PHE A 147 0.35 11.44 -2.55
N ILE A 148 -0.60 12.37 -2.62
CA ILE A 148 -0.83 13.12 -3.88
C ILE A 148 0.36 14.03 -4.20
N GLU A 149 1.02 14.61 -3.19
CA GLU A 149 2.26 15.35 -3.39
C GLU A 149 3.34 14.44 -4.02
N LYS A 150 3.56 13.24 -3.50
CA LYS A 150 4.52 12.28 -4.08
C LYS A 150 4.23 12.02 -5.57
N ILE A 151 2.95 11.87 -5.94
CA ILE A 151 2.54 11.67 -7.35
C ILE A 151 2.83 12.92 -8.19
N VAL A 152 2.48 14.11 -7.69
CA VAL A 152 2.65 15.38 -8.41
C VAL A 152 4.13 15.77 -8.55
N TRP A 153 4.98 15.40 -7.60
CA TRP A 153 6.43 15.65 -7.67
C TRP A 153 7.19 14.63 -8.51
N TYR A 154 6.52 13.60 -9.04
CA TYR A 154 7.15 12.59 -9.88
C TYR A 154 7.59 13.17 -11.25
N PRO A 155 8.77 12.81 -11.80
CA PRO A 155 9.21 13.28 -13.11
C PRO A 155 8.17 12.99 -14.20
N ASN A 156 7.84 13.99 -15.04
CA ASN A 156 6.81 13.92 -16.09
C ASN A 156 5.35 13.82 -15.60
N SER A 157 5.07 13.98 -14.30
CA SER A 157 3.70 14.00 -13.76
C SER A 157 2.83 15.10 -14.38
N ARG A 158 3.42 16.27 -14.64
CA ARG A 158 2.73 17.45 -15.17
C ARG A 158 2.18 17.21 -16.57
N ASP A 159 2.88 16.42 -17.38
CA ASP A 159 2.47 16.12 -18.77
C ASP A 159 1.33 15.08 -18.83
N ILE A 160 1.06 14.38 -17.72
CA ILE A 160 0.01 13.35 -17.60
C ILE A 160 -1.24 13.92 -16.89
N ILE A 161 -1.06 14.90 -16.01
CA ILE A 161 -2.12 15.49 -15.17
C ILE A 161 -2.76 16.73 -15.85
N LEU A 162 -2.01 17.46 -16.68
CA LEU A 162 -2.47 18.65 -17.42
C LEU A 162 -2.79 18.31 -18.88
#